data_AF-A0A7C1H3E2-F1
#
_entry.id   AF-A0A7C1H3E2-F1
#
_cell.length_a   1.000
_cell.length_b   1.000
_cell.length_c   1.000
_cell.angle_alpha   90.00
_cell.angle_beta   90.00
_cell.angle_gamma   90.00
#
_symmetry.space_group_name_H-M   'P 1'
#
loop_
_entity.id
_entity.type
_entity.pdbx_description
1 polymer ?
#
loop_
_entity_poly.entity_id
_entity_poly.type
_entity_poly.pdbx_seq_one_letter_code
_entity_poly.pdbx_strand_id
1 'polypeptide(L)'
;MSPVNIVTRAAQMGLGLIAVTDHNCTLHGPLTRSLAARKGIYCLFGAEVNTREEIHCLCLVDTEEQRLALQDYIEQNITRIPNNPMFSAIRLW
;
A
#
# COMPACT_ATOMS: atom_id res chain seq x y z
N MET A 1 0.51 4.89 9.51
CA MET A 1 -0.79 5.25 10.15
C MET A 1 -1.73 4.05 10.01
N SER A 2 -2.56 3.72 10.99
CA SER A 2 -3.45 2.54 10.87
C SER A 2 -4.54 2.75 9.80
N PRO A 3 -5.01 1.68 9.13
CA PRO A 3 -6.12 1.77 8.17
C PRO A 3 -7.38 2.46 8.72
N VAL A 4 -7.71 2.22 10.00
CA VAL A 4 -8.85 2.86 10.68
C VAL A 4 -8.68 4.37 10.75
N ASN A 5 -7.48 4.84 11.10
CA ASN A 5 -7.21 6.27 11.24
C ASN A 5 -7.21 6.97 9.87
N ILE A 6 -6.66 6.30 8.83
CA ILE A 6 -6.69 6.80 7.45
C ILE A 6 -8.14 7.04 7.00
N VAL A 7 -8.97 6.01 7.08
CA VAL A 7 -10.37 6.09 6.62
C VAL A 7 -11.19 7.07 7.45
N THR A 8 -10.99 7.09 8.78
CA THR A 8 -11.69 8.04 9.66
C THR A 8 -11.35 9.48 9.29
N ARG A 9 -10.08 9.76 9.03
CA ARG A 9 -9.65 11.11 8.64
C ARG A 9 -10.18 11.50 7.26
N ALA A 10 -10.16 10.59 6.29
CA ALA A 10 -10.71 10.82 4.97
C ALA A 10 -12.21 11.18 5.02
N ALA A 11 -12.98 10.47 5.87
CA ALA A 11 -14.40 10.74 6.08
C ALA A 11 -14.63 12.14 6.70
N GLN A 12 -13.84 12.52 7.70
CA GLN A 12 -13.90 13.86 8.31
C GLN A 12 -13.59 14.98 7.30
N MET A 13 -12.76 14.69 6.30
CA MET A 13 -12.39 15.63 5.25
C MET A 13 -13.38 15.65 4.08
N GLY A 14 -14.40 14.80 4.08
CA GLY A 14 -15.37 14.70 2.98
C GLY A 14 -14.79 14.12 1.68
N LEU A 15 -13.74 13.31 1.76
CA LEU A 15 -13.13 12.68 0.58
C LEU A 15 -14.01 11.53 0.08
N GLY A 16 -14.27 11.48 -1.23
CA GLY A 16 -15.00 10.38 -1.88
C GLY A 16 -14.12 9.25 -2.39
N LEU A 17 -12.82 9.48 -2.54
CA LEU A 17 -11.85 8.54 -3.10
C LEU A 17 -10.53 8.62 -2.34
N ILE A 18 -9.95 7.47 -2.00
CA ILE A 18 -8.61 7.34 -1.44
C ILE A 18 -7.85 6.18 -2.09
N ALA A 19 -6.54 6.15 -1.91
CA ALA A 19 -5.69 5.00 -2.15
C ALA A 19 -4.69 4.87 -1.00
N VAL A 20 -4.34 3.64 -0.63
CA VAL A 20 -3.23 3.37 0.29
C VAL A 20 -2.12 2.69 -0.49
N THR A 21 -0.92 3.23 -0.38
CA THR A 21 0.27 2.85 -1.16
C THR A 21 1.40 2.53 -0.19
N ASP A 22 1.31 1.37 0.47
CA ASP A 22 2.40 0.92 1.34
C ASP A 22 3.63 0.55 0.49
N HIS A 23 4.82 0.62 1.09
CA HIS A 23 6.07 0.30 0.40
C HIS A 23 6.10 -1.16 -0.04
N ASN A 24 6.24 -1.38 -1.35
CA ASN A 24 6.36 -2.69 -1.98
C ASN A 24 5.30 -3.70 -1.49
N CYS A 25 4.09 -3.23 -1.16
CA CYS A 25 3.09 -4.04 -0.50
C CYS A 25 1.68 -3.50 -0.72
N THR A 26 0.74 -4.41 -0.96
CA THR A 26 -0.69 -4.11 -1.12
C THR A 26 -1.56 -4.76 -0.03
N LEU A 27 -0.94 -5.40 0.98
CA LEU A 27 -1.64 -6.29 1.92
C LEU A 27 -2.63 -5.57 2.85
N HIS A 28 -2.43 -4.27 3.12
CA HIS A 28 -3.45 -3.47 3.82
C HIS A 28 -4.61 -3.03 2.92
N GLY A 29 -4.51 -3.21 1.61
CA GLY A 29 -5.54 -2.84 0.64
C GLY A 29 -6.92 -3.39 0.99
N PRO A 30 -7.11 -4.73 1.12
CA PRO A 30 -8.42 -5.32 1.37
C PRO A 30 -9.08 -4.81 2.66
N LEU A 31 -8.29 -4.71 3.74
CA LEU A 31 -8.77 -4.15 5.01
C LEU A 31 -9.19 -2.70 4.84
N THR A 32 -8.33 -1.86 4.27
CA THR A 32 -8.62 -0.43 4.05
C THR A 32 -9.86 -0.22 3.21
N ARG A 33 -10.02 -0.98 2.11
CA ARG A 33 -11.19 -0.90 1.25
C ARG A 33 -12.48 -1.28 1.97
N SER A 34 -12.45 -2.34 2.78
CA SER A 34 -13.58 -2.72 3.64
C SER A 34 -13.95 -1.63 4.64
N LEU A 35 -12.96 -0.98 5.27
CA LEU A 35 -13.20 0.13 6.19
C LEU A 35 -13.79 1.35 5.47
N ALA A 36 -13.22 1.72 4.31
CA ALA A 36 -13.61 2.88 3.51
C ALA A 36 -15.04 2.76 2.97
N ALA A 37 -15.41 1.57 2.48
CA ALA A 37 -16.75 1.28 1.99
C ALA A 37 -17.83 1.55 3.05
N ARG A 38 -17.57 1.22 4.33
CA ARG A 38 -18.51 1.52 5.45
C ARG A 38 -18.68 3.00 5.74
N LYS A 39 -17.83 3.86 5.17
CA LYS A 39 -17.91 5.32 5.26
C LYS A 39 -18.36 5.97 3.95
N GLY A 40 -18.75 5.18 2.94
CA GLY A 40 -19.13 5.70 1.62
C GLY A 40 -17.95 6.23 0.80
N ILE A 41 -16.72 5.81 1.12
CA ILE A 41 -15.50 6.23 0.45
C ILE A 41 -15.01 5.10 -0.45
N TYR A 42 -14.76 5.40 -1.72
CA TYR A 42 -14.13 4.43 -2.62
C TYR A 42 -12.62 4.36 -2.32
N CYS A 43 -12.07 3.15 -2.27
CA CYS A 43 -10.64 2.95 -2.03
C CYS A 43 -10.05 2.14 -3.18
N LEU A 44 -9.09 2.74 -3.89
CA LEU A 44 -8.23 2.00 -4.81
C LEU A 44 -7.18 1.23 -4.01
N PHE A 45 -6.68 0.15 -4.59
CA PHE A 45 -5.48 -0.49 -4.10
C PHE A 45 -4.25 0.20 -4.66
N GLY A 46 -3.17 0.18 -3.91
CA GLY A 46 -1.89 0.61 -4.45
C GLY A 46 -0.71 0.13 -3.64
N ALA A 47 0.46 0.39 -4.21
CA ALA A 47 1.76 0.21 -3.58
C ALA A 47 2.68 1.34 -4.04
N GLU A 48 3.58 1.75 -3.17
CA GLU A 48 4.74 2.56 -3.53
C GLU A 48 5.89 1.59 -3.85
N VAL A 49 6.10 1.35 -5.15
CA VAL A 49 7.12 0.41 -5.64
C VAL A 49 8.44 1.16 -5.82
N ASN A 50 9.52 0.61 -5.28
CA ASN A 50 10.86 1.14 -5.46
C ASN A 50 11.62 0.37 -6.56
N THR A 51 12.27 1.07 -7.49
CA THR A 51 13.12 0.46 -8.52
C THR A 51 14.56 0.31 -8.06
N ARG A 52 15.36 -0.45 -8.81
CA ARG A 52 16.80 -0.65 -8.53
C ARG A 52 17.62 0.64 -8.60
N GLU A 53 17.13 1.64 -9.31
CA GLU A 53 17.70 2.98 -9.40
C GLU A 53 17.19 3.92 -8.29
N GLU A 54 16.50 3.38 -7.28
CA GLU A 54 15.92 4.12 -6.16
C GLU A 54 14.80 5.08 -6.57
N ILE A 55 14.09 4.77 -7.66
CA ILE A 55 12.93 5.55 -8.12
C ILE A 55 11.67 5.02 -7.43
N HIS A 56 10.89 5.93 -6.86
CA HIS A 56 9.63 5.61 -6.19
C HIS A 56 8.47 5.82 -7.15
N CYS A 57 7.74 4.74 -7.41
CA CYS A 57 6.63 4.69 -8.35
C CYS A 57 5.33 4.38 -7.60
N LEU A 58 4.29 5.19 -7.83
CA LEU A 58 2.94 4.87 -7.35
C LEU A 58 2.26 3.95 -8.36
N CYS A 59 1.85 2.77 -7.90
CA CYS A 59 1.04 1.84 -8.66
C CYS A 59 -0.37 1.82 -8.06
N LEU A 60 -1.39 2.08 -8.88
CA LEU A 60 -2.80 2.08 -8.47
C LEU A 60 -3.59 1.09 -9.32
N VAL A 61 -4.39 0.26 -8.67
CA VAL A 61 -5.26 -0.74 -9.32
C VAL A 61 -6.60 -0.82 -8.61
N ASP A 62 -7.61 -1.33 -9.30
CA ASP A 62 -9.00 -1.24 -8.83
C ASP A 62 -9.55 -2.60 -8.38
N THR A 63 -9.27 -3.66 -9.14
CA THR A 63 -9.82 -4.99 -8.84
C THR A 63 -8.91 -5.80 -7.92
N GLU A 64 -9.49 -6.81 -7.27
CA GLU A 64 -8.73 -7.72 -6.40
C GLU A 64 -7.73 -8.55 -7.22
N GLU A 65 -8.12 -8.95 -8.43
CA GLU A 65 -7.27 -9.69 -9.37
C GLU A 65 -6.05 -8.85 -9.78
N GLN A 66 -6.24 -7.57 -10.07
CA GLN A 66 -5.14 -6.65 -10.38
C GLN A 66 -4.23 -6.42 -9.16
N ARG A 67 -4.81 -6.32 -7.96
CA ARG A 67 -4.05 -6.19 -6.70
C ARG A 67 -3.17 -7.42 -6.46
N LEU A 68 -3.74 -8.62 -6.63
CA LEU A 68 -3.00 -9.88 -6.46
C LEU A 68 -1.88 -9.98 -7.50
N ALA A 69 -2.15 -9.66 -8.76
CA ALA A 69 -1.12 -9.64 -9.81
C ALA A 69 0.02 -8.66 -9.50
N LEU A 70 -0.31 -7.47 -8.97
CA LEU A 70 0.68 -6.49 -8.52
C LEU A 70 1.50 -7.00 -7.32
N GLN A 71 0.84 -7.60 -6.32
CA GLN A 71 1.53 -8.18 -5.16
C GLN A 71 2.48 -9.30 -5.58
N ASP A 72 2.04 -10.21 -6.45
CA ASP A 72 2.85 -11.31 -6.95
C ASP A 72 4.05 -10.79 -7.75
N TYR A 73 3.86 -9.76 -8.58
CA TYR A 73 4.96 -9.09 -9.27
C TYR A 73 5.98 -8.53 -8.29
N ILE A 74 5.53 -7.82 -7.24
CA ILE A 74 6.44 -7.25 -6.24
C ILE A 74 7.19 -8.37 -5.49
N GLU A 75 6.50 -9.42 -5.02
CA GLU A 75 7.13 -10.54 -4.30
C GLU A 75 8.19 -11.27 -5.13
N GLN A 76 7.99 -11.38 -6.45
CA GLN A 76 8.95 -12.03 -7.35
C GLN A 76 10.19 -11.17 -7.63
N ASN A 77 10.09 -9.86 -7.50
CA ASN A 77 11.15 -8.91 -7.88
C ASN A 77 11.81 -8.19 -6.70
N ILE A 78 11.21 -8.26 -5.50
CA ILE A 78 11.74 -7.57 -4.32
C ILE A 78 13.04 -8.22 -3.83
N THR A 79 14.03 -7.39 -3.51
CA THR A 79 15.27 -7.87 -2.91
C THR A 79 15.03 -8.18 -1.44
N ARG A 80 15.14 -9.45 -1.05
CA ARG A 80 14.99 -9.86 0.36
C ARG A 80 16.32 -9.78 1.08
N ILE A 81 16.45 -8.79 1.96
CA ILE A 81 17.66 -8.62 2.77
C ILE A 81 17.34 -8.98 4.23
N PRO A 82 18.09 -9.91 4.85
CA PRO A 82 17.91 -10.23 6.25
C PRO A 82 18.07 -9.00 7.13
N ASN A 83 17.14 -8.81 8.07
CA ASN A 83 17.25 -7.75 9.06
C ASN A 83 18.53 -7.95 9.91
N ASN A 84 19.38 -6.92 9.97
CA ASN A 84 20.55 -6.92 10.85
C ASN A 84 20.20 -6.14 12.14
N PRO A 85 19.97 -6.79 13.29
CA PRO A 85 19.47 -6.14 14.50
C PRO A 85 20.42 -5.10 15.12
N MET A 86 21.69 -5.06 14.73
CA MET A 86 22.66 -4.04 15.18
C MET A 86 22.47 -2.69 14.49
N PHE A 87 21.79 -2.66 13.35
CA PHE A 87 21.34 -1.45 12.68
C PHE A 87 19.81 -1.45 12.70
N SER A 88 19.17 -0.40 13.20
CA SER A 88 17.74 -0.25 12.90
C SER A 88 17.62 -0.22 11.38
N ALA A 89 16.81 -1.11 10.81
CA ALA A 89 16.66 -1.35 9.37
C ALA A 89 16.03 -0.15 8.63
N ILE A 90 16.66 1.01 8.74
CA ILE A 90 16.37 2.21 7.99
C ILE A 90 17.37 2.18 6.83
N ARG A 91 16.84 2.00 5.62
CA ARG A 91 17.53 1.99 4.32
C ARG A 91 18.13 0.68 3.89
N LEU A 92 17.26 -0.25 3.53
CA LEU A 92 17.40 -0.96 2.27
C LEU A 92 16.01 -0.94 1.65
N TRP A 93 15.78 -0.02 0.70
CA TRP A 93 14.51 0.10 -0.01
C TRP A 93 14.24 -1.15 -0.84
#